data_AF-A0A9X5YSU0-F1
#
_entry.id   AF-A0A9X5YSU0-F1
#
_cell.length_a   1.000
_cell.length_b   1.000
_cell.length_c   1.000
_cell.angle_alpha   90.00
_cell.angle_beta   90.00
_cell.angle_gamma   90.00
#
_symmetry.space_group_name_H-M   'P 1'
#
loop_
_entity.id
_entity.type
_entity.pdbx_description
1 polymer ?
#
loop_
_entity_poly.entity_id
_entity_poly.type
_entity_poly.pdbx_seq_one_letter_code
_entity_poly.pdbx_strand_id
1 'polypeptide(L)'
;MKKILVSITVLLLSLHATAAPQSDSAYKVGKDIAVFYKNPSAERAASLMDQIVKANLMRNTTLVWGTQALQKYPQGSTIWCDNIRTYQGDALTFSAYTLALTGTSQAQTCLDSLTLNTELKNNLKENKSFHPLQEPIISPASLDFHWVTYFATGNPKAVERIVDYIIKAQTAAAQRPNHVDLTLSAAIWSTRSNMQQDTAIDEIVRKYIQKQSEANKKRLEKALLAPQGN
;
A
#
# COMPACT_ATOMS: atom_id res chain seq x y z
N MET A 1 -44.13 -37.41 4.57
CA MET A 1 -42.88 -37.91 5.19
C MET A 1 -41.72 -37.29 4.42
N LYS A 2 -40.74 -36.54 4.93
CA LYS A 2 -40.34 -36.02 6.25
C LYS A 2 -39.88 -34.57 5.99
N LYS A 3 -40.40 -33.61 6.76
CA LYS A 3 -39.84 -32.25 6.86
C LYS A 3 -38.60 -32.31 7.74
N ILE A 4 -37.50 -31.71 7.32
CA ILE A 4 -36.38 -31.39 8.23
C ILE A 4 -36.02 -29.93 8.00
N LEU A 5 -36.51 -29.08 8.91
CA LEU A 5 -35.89 -27.81 9.26
C LEU A 5 -34.48 -28.14 9.75
N VAL A 6 -33.46 -27.50 9.18
CA VAL A 6 -32.17 -27.34 9.86
C VAL A 6 -31.91 -25.85 10.00
N SER A 7 -31.96 -25.45 11.26
CA SER A 7 -31.77 -24.13 11.82
C SER A 7 -30.58 -23.37 11.23
N ILE A 8 -30.83 -22.11 10.92
CA ILE A 8 -29.84 -21.05 10.80
C ILE A 8 -29.07 -21.01 12.12
N THR A 9 -27.88 -21.58 12.13
CA THR A 9 -26.92 -21.34 13.20
C THR A 9 -26.08 -20.16 12.73
N VAL A 10 -26.41 -18.99 13.28
CA VAL A 10 -25.59 -17.79 13.23
C VAL A 10 -24.23 -18.16 13.82
N LEU A 11 -23.26 -18.46 12.97
CA LEU A 11 -21.86 -18.52 13.39
C LEU A 11 -21.38 -17.06 13.46
N LEU A 12 -21.66 -16.43 14.60
CA LEU A 12 -20.88 -15.32 15.13
C LEU A 12 -19.45 -15.82 15.33
N LEU A 13 -18.68 -15.89 14.25
CA LEU A 13 -17.23 -15.86 14.32
C LEU A 13 -16.85 -14.42 14.67
N SER A 14 -16.76 -14.22 15.98
CA SER A 14 -16.00 -13.18 16.65
C SER A 14 -14.83 -12.71 15.78
N LEU A 15 -14.93 -11.46 15.33
CA LEU A 15 -13.84 -10.63 14.84
C LEU A 15 -12.82 -10.42 15.98
N HIS A 16 -12.09 -11.47 16.30
CA HIS A 16 -10.85 -11.43 17.07
C HIS A 16 -9.91 -12.41 16.39
N ALA A 17 -9.58 -12.14 15.11
CA ALA A 17 -8.23 -12.44 14.68
C ALA A 17 -7.34 -11.53 15.53
N THR A 18 -6.96 -12.00 16.72
CA THR A 18 -5.84 -11.44 17.45
C THR A 18 -4.67 -11.51 16.49
N ALA A 19 -4.37 -10.38 15.84
CA ALA A 19 -3.14 -10.22 15.12
C ALA A 19 -2.03 -10.65 16.09
N ALA A 20 -1.20 -11.63 15.68
CA ALA A 20 -0.05 -12.02 16.47
C ALA A 20 0.69 -10.74 16.90
N PRO A 21 1.16 -10.65 18.16
CA PRO A 21 1.78 -9.43 18.65
C PRO A 21 2.82 -8.95 17.65
N GLN A 22 2.59 -7.77 17.08
CA GLN A 22 3.51 -7.16 16.13
C GLN A 22 4.81 -6.91 16.91
N SER A 23 5.93 -7.45 16.44
CA SER A 23 7.21 -7.18 17.09
C SER A 23 7.44 -5.66 17.11
N ASP A 24 8.08 -5.15 18.16
CA ASP A 24 8.42 -3.72 18.27
C ASP A 24 9.19 -3.23 17.02
N SER A 25 9.98 -4.12 16.42
CA SER A 25 10.67 -3.90 15.15
C SER A 25 9.72 -3.68 13.97
N ALA A 26 8.70 -4.53 13.80
CA ALA A 26 7.75 -4.42 12.70
C ALA A 26 6.89 -3.15 12.80
N TYR A 27 6.48 -2.78 14.01
CA TYR A 27 5.73 -1.54 14.25
C TYR A 27 6.57 -0.30 13.91
N LYS A 28 7.83 -0.27 14.36
CA LYS A 28 8.76 0.83 14.07
C LYS A 28 9.02 0.98 12.57
N VAL A 29 9.32 -0.11 11.87
CA VAL A 29 9.56 -0.08 10.41
C VAL A 29 8.32 0.41 9.66
N GLY A 30 7.12 -0.02 10.06
CA GLY A 30 5.87 0.47 9.48
C GLY A 30 5.69 1.98 9.62
N LYS A 31 6.02 2.54 10.80
CA LYS A 31 6.01 3.99 11.03
C LYS A 31 7.01 4.72 10.14
N ASP A 32 8.24 4.21 10.05
CA ASP A 32 9.29 4.85 9.25
C ASP A 32 8.99 4.82 7.74
N ILE A 33 8.36 3.74 7.27
CA ILE A 33 7.80 3.65 5.90
C ILE A 33 6.78 4.76 5.66
N ALA A 34 5.80 4.91 6.57
CA ALA A 34 4.70 5.86 6.41
C ALA A 34 5.16 7.32 6.33
N VAL A 35 6.29 7.66 6.94
CA VAL A 35 6.85 9.02 6.95
C VAL A 35 8.11 9.17 6.08
N PHE A 36 8.46 8.17 5.27
CA PHE A 36 9.67 8.21 4.45
C PHE A 36 9.73 9.46 3.56
N TYR A 37 8.62 9.78 2.89
CA TYR A 37 8.50 10.92 1.97
C TYR A 37 8.86 12.28 2.58
N LYS A 38 8.84 12.43 3.92
CA LYS A 38 9.18 13.69 4.62
C LYS A 38 10.68 13.99 4.63
N ASN A 39 11.51 12.96 4.60
CA ASN A 39 12.97 13.11 4.54
C ASN A 39 13.57 11.96 3.73
N PRO A 40 13.33 11.93 2.41
CA PRO A 40 13.69 10.78 1.60
C PRO A 40 15.13 10.87 1.11
N SER A 41 15.84 9.75 1.12
CA SER A 41 17.17 9.61 0.51
C SER A 41 17.38 8.19 0.00
N ALA A 42 18.41 8.00 -0.83
CA ALA A 42 18.80 6.69 -1.33
C ALA A 42 19.25 5.75 -0.19
N GLU A 43 20.04 6.27 0.75
CA GLU A 43 20.54 5.56 1.93
C GLU A 43 19.39 5.13 2.83
N ARG A 44 18.41 6.03 3.04
CA ARG A 44 17.25 5.73 3.88
C ARG A 44 16.31 4.72 3.21
N ALA A 45 16.15 4.77 1.88
CA ALA A 45 15.40 3.76 1.14
C ALA A 45 16.07 2.39 1.27
N ALA A 46 17.39 2.31 1.02
CA ALA A 46 18.16 1.08 1.16
C ALA A 46 18.11 0.51 2.59
N SER A 47 18.29 1.37 3.60
CA SER A 47 18.22 0.98 5.01
C SER A 47 16.84 0.43 5.38
N LEU A 48 15.76 1.05 4.92
CA LEU A 48 14.41 0.57 5.19
C LEU A 48 14.10 -0.75 4.46
N MET A 49 14.61 -0.95 3.25
CA MET A 49 14.49 -2.24 2.56
C MET A 49 15.15 -3.39 3.35
N ASP A 50 16.35 -3.16 3.87
CA ASP A 50 17.02 -4.12 4.75
C ASP A 50 16.25 -4.36 6.06
N GLN A 51 15.70 -3.30 6.67
CA GLN A 51 14.86 -3.41 7.87
C GLN A 51 13.54 -4.16 7.61
N ILE A 52 12.91 -3.98 6.45
CA ILE A 52 11.71 -4.73 6.03
C ILE A 52 12.01 -6.23 6.01
N VAL A 53 13.14 -6.63 5.42
CA VAL A 53 13.58 -8.03 5.37
C VAL A 53 13.84 -8.55 6.78
N LYS A 54 14.63 -7.83 7.58
CA LYS A 54 14.99 -8.22 8.96
C LYS A 54 13.78 -8.31 9.91
N ALA A 55 12.76 -7.48 9.68
CA ALA A 55 11.51 -7.49 10.45
C ALA A 55 10.47 -8.50 9.91
N ASN A 56 10.82 -9.30 8.90
CA ASN A 56 9.93 -10.26 8.23
C ASN A 56 8.63 -9.60 7.69
N LEU A 57 8.77 -8.40 7.12
CA LEU A 57 7.68 -7.62 6.55
C LEU A 57 7.61 -7.74 5.02
N MET A 58 8.05 -8.85 4.44
CA MET A 58 8.09 -9.10 2.99
C MET A 58 6.68 -9.39 2.45
N ARG A 59 5.87 -8.34 2.25
CA ARG A 59 4.47 -8.36 1.83
C ARG A 59 4.34 -7.63 0.50
N ASN A 60 3.22 -7.81 -0.21
CA ASN A 60 2.98 -7.08 -1.46
C ASN A 60 3.02 -5.55 -1.29
N THR A 61 2.54 -5.03 -0.16
CA THR A 61 2.55 -3.58 0.12
C THR A 61 3.96 -3.02 0.30
N THR A 62 4.84 -3.74 1.01
CA THR A 62 6.24 -3.32 1.18
C THR A 62 7.07 -3.56 -0.07
N LEU A 63 6.73 -4.58 -0.88
CA LEU A 63 7.29 -4.74 -2.22
C LEU A 63 6.94 -3.53 -3.11
N VAL A 64 5.67 -3.11 -3.14
CA VAL A 64 5.24 -1.93 -3.91
C VAL A 64 5.91 -0.67 -3.37
N TRP A 65 5.94 -0.48 -2.05
CA TRP A 65 6.65 0.63 -1.42
C TRP A 65 8.12 0.68 -1.87
N GLY A 66 8.83 -0.45 -1.76
CA GLY A 66 10.24 -0.58 -2.11
C GLY A 66 10.50 -0.28 -3.57
N THR A 67 9.69 -0.85 -4.46
CA THR A 67 9.74 -0.58 -5.90
C THR A 67 9.60 0.91 -6.20
N GLN A 68 8.62 1.59 -5.60
CA GLN A 68 8.40 3.02 -5.83
C GLN A 68 9.51 3.89 -5.23
N ALA A 69 10.00 3.55 -4.03
CA ALA A 69 11.09 4.28 -3.37
C ALA A 69 12.38 4.15 -4.18
N LEU A 70 12.76 2.93 -4.57
CA LEU A 70 13.98 2.68 -5.35
C LEU A 70 13.87 3.20 -6.78
N GLN A 71 12.68 3.27 -7.37
CA GLN A 71 12.49 3.92 -8.67
C GLN A 71 12.75 5.42 -8.59
N LYS A 72 12.29 6.09 -7.52
CA LYS A 72 12.52 7.53 -7.29
C LYS A 72 13.95 7.83 -6.82
N TYR A 73 14.56 6.93 -6.05
CA TYR A 73 15.90 7.05 -5.47
C TYR A 73 16.78 5.88 -5.94
N PRO A 74 17.20 5.84 -7.22
CA PRO A 74 17.81 4.66 -7.85
C PRO A 74 19.12 4.21 -7.22
N GLN A 75 19.88 5.13 -6.60
CA GLN A 75 21.11 4.77 -5.88
C GLN A 75 20.84 3.86 -4.66
N GLY A 76 19.61 3.85 -4.14
CA GLY A 76 19.22 2.94 -3.06
C GLY A 76 19.38 1.47 -3.47
N SER A 77 19.15 1.13 -4.74
CA SER A 77 19.34 -0.25 -5.23
C SER A 77 20.80 -0.66 -5.19
N THR A 78 21.72 0.26 -5.51
CA THR A 78 23.16 0.02 -5.43
C THR A 78 23.60 -0.17 -3.98
N ILE A 79 23.16 0.72 -3.07
CA ILE A 79 23.51 0.66 -1.64
C ILE A 79 22.97 -0.61 -0.99
N TRP A 80 21.72 -0.99 -1.29
CA TRP A 80 21.10 -2.17 -0.70
C TRP A 80 21.69 -3.49 -1.25
N CYS A 81 22.27 -3.47 -2.45
CA CYS A 81 22.74 -4.66 -3.15
C CYS A 81 23.71 -5.51 -2.33
N ASP A 82 24.60 -4.87 -1.57
CA ASP A 82 25.58 -5.56 -0.74
C ASP A 82 24.91 -6.43 0.32
N ASN A 83 23.81 -5.96 0.92
CA ASN A 83 23.02 -6.75 1.85
C ASN A 83 22.31 -7.91 1.14
N ILE A 84 21.72 -7.65 -0.05
CA ILE A 84 20.96 -8.66 -0.80
C ILE A 84 21.83 -9.87 -1.15
N ARG A 85 23.12 -9.68 -1.47
CA ARG A 85 24.06 -10.78 -1.77
C ARG A 85 24.24 -11.76 -0.61
N THR A 86 23.92 -11.34 0.62
CA THR A 86 23.98 -12.19 1.81
C THR A 86 22.66 -12.93 2.10
N TYR A 87 21.55 -12.48 1.50
CA TYR A 87 20.23 -13.06 1.74
C TYR A 87 20.07 -14.43 1.06
N GLN A 88 19.18 -15.24 1.64
CA GLN A 88 18.79 -16.56 1.14
C GLN A 88 17.27 -16.73 1.25
N GLY A 89 16.70 -17.71 0.55
CA GLY A 89 15.28 -18.04 0.63
C GLY A 89 14.36 -16.86 0.30
N ASP A 90 13.30 -16.68 1.09
CA ASP A 90 12.26 -15.66 0.88
C ASP A 90 12.81 -14.23 0.83
N ALA A 91 13.87 -13.94 1.59
CA ALA A 91 14.53 -12.63 1.59
C ALA A 91 15.18 -12.32 0.25
N LEU A 92 15.88 -13.31 -0.34
CA LEU A 92 16.48 -13.16 -1.66
C LEU A 92 15.40 -13.06 -2.74
N THR A 93 14.37 -13.89 -2.66
CA THR A 93 13.23 -13.86 -3.58
C THR A 93 12.54 -12.50 -3.57
N PHE A 94 12.11 -12.01 -2.40
CA PHE A 94 11.49 -10.70 -2.25
C PHE A 94 12.36 -9.58 -2.86
N SER A 95 13.65 -9.59 -2.54
CA SER A 95 14.60 -8.58 -3.02
C SER A 95 14.77 -8.60 -4.54
N ALA A 96 14.86 -9.80 -5.14
CA ALA A 96 14.98 -9.95 -6.59
C ALA A 96 13.72 -9.45 -7.32
N TYR A 97 12.52 -9.76 -6.79
CA TYR A 97 11.27 -9.23 -7.34
C TYR A 97 11.18 -7.71 -7.21
N THR A 98 11.58 -7.13 -6.08
CA THR A 98 11.62 -5.67 -5.91
C THR A 98 12.55 -5.01 -6.92
N LEU A 99 13.78 -5.53 -7.10
CA LEU A 99 14.73 -5.00 -8.09
C LEU A 99 14.18 -5.09 -9.52
N ALA A 100 13.63 -6.25 -9.90
CA ALA A 100 13.06 -6.45 -11.23
C ALA A 100 11.91 -5.48 -11.53
N LEU A 101 11.02 -5.25 -10.57
CA LEU A 101 9.88 -4.33 -10.73
C LEU A 101 10.28 -2.85 -10.66
N THR A 102 11.44 -2.53 -10.08
CA THR A 102 11.95 -1.14 -9.97
C THR A 102 12.27 -0.56 -11.35
N GLY A 103 12.78 -1.37 -12.28
CA GLY A 103 12.99 -0.98 -13.67
C GLY A 103 14.04 0.11 -13.90
N THR A 104 14.98 0.31 -12.97
CA THR A 104 16.11 1.24 -13.11
C THR A 104 17.39 0.48 -13.51
N SER A 105 18.36 1.17 -14.14
CA SER A 105 19.63 0.54 -14.51
C SER A 105 20.40 0.04 -13.28
N GLN A 106 20.38 0.77 -12.17
CA GLN A 106 21.00 0.38 -10.90
C GLN A 106 20.36 -0.90 -10.34
N ALA A 107 19.03 -1.00 -10.41
CA ALA A 107 18.33 -2.20 -9.96
C ALA A 107 18.67 -3.41 -10.84
N GLN A 108 18.72 -3.22 -12.17
CA GLN A 108 19.12 -4.26 -13.12
C GLN A 108 20.57 -4.71 -12.88
N THR A 109 21.52 -3.78 -12.73
CA THR A 109 22.92 -4.11 -12.43
C THR A 109 23.05 -4.89 -11.13
N CYS A 110 22.30 -4.52 -10.08
CA CYS A 110 22.29 -5.30 -8.86
C CYS A 110 21.74 -6.71 -9.10
N LEU A 111 20.58 -6.82 -9.76
CA LEU A 111 19.90 -8.08 -10.07
C LEU A 111 20.79 -9.04 -10.87
N ASP A 112 21.51 -8.53 -11.86
CA ASP A 112 22.44 -9.30 -12.70
C ASP A 112 23.65 -9.82 -11.89
N SER A 113 24.01 -9.16 -10.79
CA SER A 113 25.08 -9.59 -9.89
C SER A 113 24.67 -10.66 -8.88
N LEU A 114 23.37 -10.97 -8.77
CA LEU A 114 22.86 -11.93 -7.80
C LEU A 114 22.96 -13.37 -8.32
N THR A 115 23.33 -14.29 -7.42
CA THR A 115 23.26 -15.73 -7.71
C THR A 115 21.84 -16.22 -7.48
N LEU A 116 21.02 -16.21 -8.54
CA LEU A 116 19.64 -16.70 -8.51
C LEU A 116 19.53 -18.07 -9.16
N ASN A 117 18.66 -18.93 -8.62
CA ASN A 117 18.34 -20.22 -9.22
C ASN A 117 17.55 -20.04 -10.54
N THR A 118 17.49 -21.10 -11.36
CA THR A 118 16.86 -21.05 -12.70
C THR A 118 15.38 -20.73 -12.63
N GLU A 119 14.67 -21.26 -11.64
CA GLU A 119 13.23 -21.05 -11.45
C GLU A 119 12.93 -19.57 -11.21
N LEU A 120 13.59 -18.94 -10.24
CA LEU A 120 13.42 -17.53 -9.92
C LEU A 120 13.79 -16.66 -11.12
N LYS A 121 14.89 -16.96 -11.82
CA LYS A 121 15.27 -16.24 -13.05
C LYS A 121 14.18 -16.30 -14.13
N ASN A 122 13.51 -17.43 -14.28
CA ASN A 122 12.42 -17.58 -15.25
C ASN A 122 11.18 -16.80 -14.81
N ASN A 123 10.79 -16.92 -13.54
CA ASN A 123 9.64 -16.20 -12.99
C ASN A 123 9.81 -14.67 -13.11
N LEU A 124 11.03 -14.16 -12.92
CA LEU A 124 11.31 -12.73 -13.06
C LEU A 124 11.12 -12.20 -14.49
N LYS A 125 11.32 -13.03 -15.52
CA LYS A 125 11.11 -12.64 -16.93
C LYS A 125 9.63 -12.52 -17.29
N GLU A 126 8.77 -13.27 -16.62
CA GLU A 126 7.33 -13.27 -16.85
C GLU A 126 6.61 -12.13 -16.11
N ASN A 127 7.30 -11.48 -15.16
CA ASN A 127 6.72 -10.38 -14.40
C ASN A 127 6.47 -9.17 -15.30
N LYS A 128 5.22 -8.72 -15.28
CA LYS A 128 4.82 -7.47 -15.90
C LYS A 128 5.22 -6.30 -15.01
N SER A 129 5.55 -5.18 -15.65
CA SER A 129 5.68 -3.90 -14.96
C SER A 129 4.40 -3.61 -14.17
N PHE A 130 4.56 -3.20 -12.91
CA PHE A 130 3.45 -2.82 -12.04
C PHE A 130 3.51 -1.32 -11.77
N HIS A 131 2.45 -0.60 -12.13
CA HIS A 131 2.36 0.85 -11.94
C HIS A 131 1.18 1.17 -11.02
N PRO A 132 1.40 1.36 -9.71
CA PRO A 132 0.32 1.48 -8.72
C PRO A 132 -0.73 2.54 -9.08
N LEU A 133 -0.28 3.67 -9.64
CA LEU A 133 -1.16 4.77 -10.04
C LEU A 133 -2.02 4.50 -11.27
N GLN A 134 -1.76 3.43 -12.02
CA GLN A 134 -2.55 3.01 -13.18
C GLN A 134 -3.59 1.94 -12.81
N GLU A 135 -3.38 1.24 -11.69
CA GLU A 135 -4.25 0.18 -11.23
C GLU A 135 -5.57 0.71 -10.64
N PRO A 136 -6.70 0.03 -10.87
CA PRO A 136 -7.95 0.39 -10.24
C PRO A 136 -7.98 -0.01 -8.76
N ILE A 137 -8.61 0.81 -7.93
CA ILE A 137 -8.92 0.44 -6.54
C ILE A 137 -10.17 -0.45 -6.56
N ILE A 138 -9.97 -1.75 -6.35
CA ILE A 138 -11.01 -2.80 -6.36
C ILE A 138 -11.05 -3.63 -5.07
N SER A 139 -10.08 -3.42 -4.18
CA SER A 139 -9.93 -4.14 -2.92
C SER A 139 -9.12 -3.32 -1.91
N PRO A 140 -9.16 -3.66 -0.60
CA PRO A 140 -8.31 -3.02 0.40
C PRO A 140 -6.82 -3.10 0.07
N ALA A 141 -6.34 -4.20 -0.50
CA ALA A 141 -4.94 -4.33 -0.90
C ALA A 141 -4.54 -3.32 -2.01
N SER A 142 -5.41 -3.13 -3.02
CA SER A 142 -5.19 -2.13 -4.07
C SER A 142 -5.28 -0.68 -3.57
N LEU A 143 -6.06 -0.44 -2.51
CA LEU A 143 -6.06 0.83 -1.79
C LEU A 143 -4.71 1.06 -1.09
N ASP A 144 -4.18 0.05 -0.39
CA ASP A 144 -2.89 0.15 0.30
C ASP A 144 -1.73 0.45 -0.66
N PHE A 145 -1.78 -0.08 -1.89
CA PHE A 145 -0.78 0.23 -2.93
C PHE A 145 -0.70 1.73 -3.23
N HIS A 146 -1.82 2.44 -3.21
CA HIS A 146 -1.83 3.89 -3.38
C HIS A 146 -1.24 4.60 -2.15
N TRP A 147 -1.60 4.19 -0.93
CA TRP A 147 -1.01 4.76 0.29
C TRP A 147 0.50 4.59 0.35
N VAL A 148 1.00 3.37 0.13
CA VAL A 148 2.45 3.13 0.16
C VAL A 148 3.18 3.80 -1.00
N THR A 149 2.50 4.06 -2.12
CA THR A 149 3.07 4.87 -3.21
C THR A 149 3.25 6.32 -2.77
N TYR A 150 2.28 6.91 -2.07
CA TYR A 150 2.46 8.23 -1.46
C TYR A 150 3.60 8.21 -0.43
N PHE A 151 3.62 7.23 0.48
CA PHE A 151 4.66 7.17 1.51
C PHE A 151 6.08 6.97 0.95
N ALA A 152 6.21 6.26 -0.17
CA ALA A 152 7.49 6.08 -0.87
C ALA A 152 7.94 7.34 -1.63
N THR A 153 7.01 8.13 -2.17
CA THR A 153 7.34 9.13 -3.20
C THR A 153 6.90 10.56 -2.88
N GLY A 154 6.00 10.76 -1.94
CA GLY A 154 5.30 12.02 -1.70
C GLY A 154 4.40 12.48 -2.85
N ASN A 155 4.13 11.63 -3.85
CA ASN A 155 3.36 12.02 -5.04
C ASN A 155 1.88 12.20 -4.70
N PRO A 156 1.33 13.43 -4.76
CA PRO A 156 -0.05 13.70 -4.33
C PRO A 156 -1.08 12.93 -5.16
N LYS A 157 -0.77 12.58 -6.42
CA LYS A 157 -1.69 11.82 -7.28
C LYS A 157 -2.12 10.49 -6.66
N ALA A 158 -1.28 9.88 -5.82
CA ALA A 158 -1.63 8.65 -5.12
C ALA A 158 -2.81 8.86 -4.16
N VAL A 159 -2.80 9.97 -3.41
CA VAL A 159 -3.88 10.37 -2.50
C VAL A 159 -5.11 10.82 -3.29
N GLU A 160 -4.93 11.60 -4.35
CA GLU A 160 -6.02 12.06 -5.22
C GLU A 160 -6.81 10.89 -5.83
N ARG A 161 -6.12 9.81 -6.26
CA ARG A 161 -6.76 8.59 -6.77
C ARG A 161 -7.63 7.88 -5.73
N ILE A 162 -7.25 7.93 -4.44
CA ILE A 162 -8.07 7.40 -3.35
C ILE A 162 -9.32 8.27 -3.16
N VAL A 163 -9.19 9.59 -3.21
CA VAL A 163 -10.32 10.52 -3.10
C VAL A 163 -11.28 10.36 -4.29
N ASP A 164 -10.77 10.20 -5.51
CA ASP A 164 -11.57 9.88 -6.69
C ASP A 164 -12.35 8.57 -6.54
N TYR A 165 -11.71 7.55 -6.00
CA TYR A 165 -12.37 6.28 -5.71
C TYR A 165 -13.53 6.47 -4.73
N ILE A 166 -13.36 7.28 -3.67
CA ILE A 166 -14.44 7.58 -2.71
C ILE A 166 -15.65 8.20 -3.43
N ILE A 167 -15.44 9.17 -4.32
CA ILE A 167 -16.53 9.79 -5.12
C ILE A 167 -17.28 8.72 -5.93
N LYS A 168 -16.53 7.89 -6.67
CA LYS A 168 -17.09 6.86 -7.55
C LYS A 168 -17.86 5.81 -6.76
N ALA A 169 -17.28 5.30 -5.67
CA ALA A 169 -17.88 4.26 -4.85
C ALA A 169 -19.10 4.77 -4.07
N GLN A 170 -19.10 6.01 -3.57
CA GLN A 170 -20.29 6.61 -2.96
C GLN A 170 -21.45 6.76 -3.96
N THR A 171 -21.15 7.09 -5.22
CA THR A 171 -22.15 7.20 -6.28
C THR A 171 -22.77 5.83 -6.58
N ALA A 172 -21.96 4.77 -6.64
CA ALA A 172 -22.43 3.41 -6.82
C ALA A 172 -23.23 2.89 -5.61
N ALA A 173 -22.77 3.18 -4.39
CA ALA A 173 -23.45 2.78 -3.15
C ALA A 173 -24.85 3.40 -3.03
N ALA A 174 -25.05 4.64 -3.50
CA ALA A 174 -26.38 5.27 -3.54
C ALA A 174 -27.39 4.50 -4.40
N GLN A 175 -26.93 3.70 -5.37
CA GLN A 175 -27.78 2.83 -6.18
C GLN A 175 -28.06 1.48 -5.51
N ARG A 176 -27.38 1.16 -4.41
CA ARG A 176 -27.46 -0.12 -3.68
C ARG A 176 -27.47 0.12 -2.16
N PRO A 177 -28.54 0.73 -1.61
CA PRO A 177 -28.55 1.21 -0.22
C PRO A 177 -28.36 0.13 0.85
N ASN A 178 -28.63 -1.14 0.52
CA ASN A 178 -28.48 -2.27 1.44
C ASN A 178 -27.13 -2.99 1.32
N HIS A 179 -26.19 -2.47 0.52
CA HIS A 179 -24.87 -3.06 0.34
C HIS A 179 -23.80 -2.28 1.10
N VAL A 180 -23.05 -2.97 1.96
CA VAL A 180 -21.88 -2.42 2.64
C VAL A 180 -20.66 -2.61 1.75
N ASP A 181 -20.11 -1.50 1.24
CA ASP A 181 -18.82 -1.50 0.54
C ASP A 181 -17.69 -1.30 1.57
N LEU A 182 -17.02 -2.41 1.89
CA LEU A 182 -15.89 -2.43 2.84
C LEU A 182 -14.69 -1.64 2.32
N THR A 183 -14.46 -1.61 1.00
CA THR A 183 -13.34 -0.88 0.40
C THR A 183 -13.61 0.62 0.47
N LEU A 184 -14.84 1.07 0.23
CA LEU A 184 -15.25 2.46 0.44
C LEU A 184 -15.08 2.88 1.91
N SER A 185 -15.52 2.03 2.84
CA SER A 185 -15.40 2.29 4.28
C SER A 185 -13.93 2.42 4.69
N ALA A 186 -13.06 1.52 4.21
CA ALA A 186 -11.62 1.57 4.43
C ALA A 186 -10.97 2.81 3.81
N ALA A 187 -11.38 3.22 2.60
CA ALA A 187 -10.87 4.42 1.94
C ALA A 187 -11.22 5.69 2.73
N ILE A 188 -12.47 5.83 3.20
CA ILE A 188 -12.89 6.96 4.03
C ILE A 188 -12.10 6.97 5.35
N TRP A 189 -12.09 5.84 6.07
CA TRP A 189 -11.42 5.76 7.37
C TRP A 189 -9.92 6.04 7.26
N SER A 190 -9.22 5.40 6.32
CA SER A 190 -7.77 5.57 6.14
C SER A 190 -7.43 7.00 5.69
N THR A 191 -8.22 7.60 4.80
CA THR A 191 -8.02 8.99 4.39
C THR A 191 -8.12 9.94 5.58
N ARG A 192 -9.18 9.82 6.39
CA ARG A 192 -9.37 10.65 7.58
C ARG A 192 -8.25 10.47 8.61
N SER A 193 -7.88 9.21 8.87
CA SER A 193 -6.82 8.86 9.80
C SER A 193 -5.48 9.47 9.38
N ASN A 194 -5.15 9.40 8.08
CA ASN A 194 -3.93 9.99 7.55
C ASN A 194 -3.97 11.52 7.53
N MET A 195 -5.11 12.15 7.22
CA MET A 195 -5.26 13.62 7.33
C MET A 195 -5.05 14.11 8.77
N GLN A 196 -5.54 13.36 9.77
CA GLN A 196 -5.36 13.71 11.17
C GLN A 196 -3.89 13.59 11.62
N GLN A 197 -3.17 12.61 11.10
CA GLN A 197 -1.77 12.35 11.46
C GLN A 197 -0.78 13.20 10.66
N ASP A 198 -1.19 13.73 9.51
CA ASP A 198 -0.29 14.35 8.55
C ASP A 198 -0.90 15.55 7.82
N THR A 199 -0.41 16.74 8.17
CA THR A 199 -0.91 18.01 7.61
C THR A 199 -0.70 18.10 6.10
N ALA A 200 0.36 17.50 5.55
CA ALA A 200 0.58 17.49 4.11
C ALA A 200 -0.52 16.70 3.36
N ILE A 201 -0.99 15.60 3.95
CA ILE A 201 -2.10 14.80 3.39
C ILE A 201 -3.42 15.57 3.53
N ASP A 202 -3.68 16.20 4.68
CA ASP A 202 -4.85 17.08 4.87
C ASP A 202 -4.91 18.19 3.81
N GLU A 203 -3.80 18.88 3.56
CA GLU A 203 -3.72 19.92 2.54
C GLU A 203 -3.99 19.39 1.12
N ILE A 204 -3.41 18.24 0.75
CA ILE A 204 -3.65 17.59 -0.55
C ILE A 204 -5.15 17.29 -0.70
N VAL A 205 -5.76 16.64 0.30
CA VAL A 205 -7.17 16.25 0.23
C VAL A 205 -8.07 17.48 0.17
N ARG A 206 -7.86 18.49 1.02
CA ARG A 206 -8.68 19.72 1.01
C ARG A 206 -8.56 20.46 -0.31
N LYS A 207 -7.35 20.62 -0.83
CA LYS A 207 -7.11 21.26 -2.14
C LYS A 207 -7.79 20.48 -3.26
N TYR A 208 -7.80 19.15 -3.18
CA TYR A 208 -8.48 18.31 -4.15
C TYR A 208 -10.00 18.47 -4.08
N ILE A 209 -10.59 18.47 -2.87
CA ILE A 209 -12.02 18.70 -2.63
C ILE A 209 -12.49 20.03 -3.25
N GLN A 210 -11.73 21.11 -3.07
CA GLN A 210 -12.12 22.44 -3.59
C GLN A 210 -12.15 22.52 -5.12
N LYS A 211 -11.48 21.60 -5.83
CA LYS A 211 -11.49 21.53 -7.30
C LYS A 211 -12.64 20.70 -7.85
N GLN A 212 -13.40 20.02 -7.01
CA GLN A 212 -14.49 19.16 -7.44
C GLN A 212 -15.75 19.96 -7.78
N SER A 213 -16.66 19.34 -8.55
CA SER A 213 -18.00 19.88 -8.74
C SER A 213 -18.71 20.05 -7.39
N GLU A 214 -19.65 20.99 -7.28
CA GLU A 214 -20.39 21.25 -6.03
C GLU A 214 -21.02 19.99 -5.42
N ALA A 215 -21.54 19.09 -6.27
CA ALA A 215 -22.11 17.82 -5.81
C ALA A 215 -21.05 16.90 -5.18
N ASN A 216 -19.88 16.76 -5.82
CA ASN A 216 -18.79 15.93 -5.32
C ASN A 216 -18.12 16.54 -4.10
N LYS A 217 -17.92 17.87 -4.09
CA LYS A 217 -17.42 18.63 -2.96
C LYS A 217 -18.25 18.36 -1.70
N LYS A 218 -19.58 18.56 -1.76
CA LYS A 218 -20.48 18.29 -0.62
C LYS A 218 -20.41 16.84 -0.13
N ARG A 219 -20.31 15.87 -1.06
CA ARG A 219 -20.16 14.45 -0.72
C ARG A 219 -18.86 14.17 0.04
N LEU A 220 -17.75 14.70 -0.45
CA LEU A 220 -16.43 14.53 0.16
C LEU A 220 -16.33 15.26 1.49
N GLU A 221 -16.83 16.49 1.61
CA GLU A 221 -16.86 17.23 2.87
C GLU A 221 -17.64 16.45 3.94
N LYS A 222 -18.81 15.89 3.59
CA LYS A 222 -19.57 15.02 4.49
C LYS A 222 -18.80 13.76 4.89
N ALA A 223 -18.08 13.13 3.97
CA ALA A 223 -17.38 11.87 4.23
C ALA A 223 -16.09 12.05 5.04
N LEU A 224 -15.32 13.11 4.72
CA LEU A 224 -13.94 13.26 5.17
C LEU A 224 -13.77 14.36 6.22
N LEU A 225 -14.62 15.39 6.23
CA LEU A 225 -14.45 16.58 7.10
C LEU A 225 -15.47 16.68 8.23
N ALA A 226 -16.63 16.02 8.11
CA ALA A 226 -17.63 16.01 9.18
C ALA A 226 -17.05 15.34 10.45
N PRO A 227 -17.34 15.85 11.67
CA PRO A 227 -16.93 15.20 12.92
C PRO A 227 -17.33 13.73 12.93
N GLN A 228 -16.49 12.82 13.44
CA GLN A 228 -16.95 11.47 13.72
C GLN A 228 -18.01 11.59 14.82
N GLY A 229 -19.22 11.08 14.58
CA GLY A 229 -20.19 10.95 15.66
C GLY A 229 -19.58 10.05 16.73
N ASN A 230 -19.51 10.56 17.96
CA ASN A 230 -19.14 9.78 19.15
C ASN A 230 -20.12 8.62 19.34
#